data_AF-A0A4R5FFJ5-F1
#
_entry.id   AF-A0A4R5FFJ5-F1
#
_cell.length_a   1.000
_cell.length_b   1.000
_cell.length_c   1.000
_cell.angle_alpha   90.00
_cell.angle_beta   90.00
_cell.angle_gamma   90.00
#
_symmetry.space_group_name_H-M   'P 1'
#
loop_
_entity.id
_entity.type
_entity.pdbx_description
1 polymer ?
#
loop_
_entity_poly.entity_id
_entity_poly.type
_entity_poly.pdbx_seq_one_letter_code
_entity_poly.pdbx_strand_id
1 'polypeptide(L)' 'MKTKMKLIAALKIWVVIYPSITLFLYLLSKSSLELPLYLKTLFLTLILVPWVVFIGVPFVDSVLRLLSSKVNKK' A
#
# COMPACT_ATOMS: atom_id res chain seq x y z
N MET A 1 -14.60 10.84 16.85
CA MET A 1 -14.35 10.90 15.38
C MET A 1 -15.45 10.15 14.65
N LYS A 2 -16.10 10.75 13.64
CA LYS A 2 -17.20 10.11 12.89
C LYS A 2 -16.68 8.83 12.20
N THR A 3 -17.36 7.70 12.39
CA THR A 3 -16.99 6.37 11.83
C THR A 3 -16.64 6.42 10.34
N LYS A 4 -17.32 7.28 9.57
CA LYS A 4 -17.05 7.54 8.15
C LYS A 4 -15.58 7.92 7.87
N MET A 5 -14.97 8.75 8.71
CA MET A 5 -13.56 9.16 8.52
C MET A 5 -12.59 7.99 8.73
N LYS A 6 -12.86 7.13 9.71
CA LYS A 6 -12.06 5.93 9.97
C LYS A 6 -12.16 4.93 8.80
N LEU A 7 -13.36 4.75 8.24
CA LEU A 7 -13.59 3.86 7.10
C LEU A 7 -12.82 4.33 5.86
N ILE A 8 -12.84 5.63 5.55
CA ILE A 8 -12.11 6.18 4.40
C ILE A 8 -10.61 6.00 4.58
N ALA A 9 -10.06 6.24 5.79
CA ALA A 9 -8.65 6.02 6.07
C ALA A 9 -8.27 4.54 5.91
N ALA A 10 -9.08 3.61 6.42
CA ALA A 10 -8.86 2.17 6.27
C ALA A 10 -8.88 1.73 4.80
N LEU A 11 -9.81 2.25 3.99
CA LEU A 11 -9.90 1.94 2.56
C LEU A 11 -8.67 2.45 1.79
N LYS A 12 -8.20 3.67 2.09
CA LYS A 12 -6.97 4.20 1.49
C LYS A 12 -5.78 3.29 1.75
N ILE A 13 -5.60 2.89 3.01
CA ILE A 13 -4.53 1.97 3.41
C ILE A 13 -4.71 0.62 2.70
N TRP A 14 -5.92 0.07 2.63
CA TRP A 14 -6.21 -1.21 1.99
C TRP A 14 -5.84 -1.21 0.49
N VAL A 15 -6.23 -0.17 -0.25
CA VAL A 15 -5.92 -0.01 -1.68
C VAL A 15 -4.41 0.09 -1.93
N VAL A 16 -3.63 0.59 -0.96
CA VAL A 16 -2.16 0.60 -1.04
C VAL A 16 -1.58 -0.77 -0.72
N ILE A 17 -2.01 -1.37 0.39
CA ILE A 17 -1.37 -2.57 0.95
C ILE A 17 -1.58 -3.78 0.06
N TYR A 18 -2.81 -4.08 -0.35
CA TYR A 18 -3.12 -5.31 -1.08
C TYR A 18 -2.29 -5.49 -2.37
N PRO A 19 -2.30 -4.53 -3.32
CA PRO A 19 -1.48 -4.65 -4.52
C PRO A 19 0.02 -4.60 -4.22
N SER A 20 0.45 -3.85 -3.19
CA SER A 20 1.87 -3.80 -2.81
C SER A 20 2.36 -5.15 -2.29
N ILE A 21 1.58 -5.82 -1.43
CA ILE A 21 1.90 -7.17 -0.94
C ILE A 21 2.00 -8.13 -2.11
N THR A 22 1.01 -8.15 -2.99
CA THR A 22 1.01 -9.04 -4.16
C THR A 22 2.22 -8.80 -5.06
N LEU A 23 2.57 -7.53 -5.32
CA LEU A 23 3.73 -7.16 -6.13
C LEU A 23 5.05 -7.62 -5.49
N PHE A 24 5.28 -7.30 -4.21
CA PHE A 24 6.53 -7.68 -3.54
C PHE A 24 6.64 -9.19 -3.32
N LEU A 25 5.53 -9.89 -3.05
CA LEU A 25 5.51 -11.34 -3.02
C LEU A 25 5.85 -11.94 -4.38
N TYR A 26 5.31 -11.41 -5.47
CA TYR A 26 5.63 -11.87 -6.83
C TYR A 26 7.12 -11.69 -7.15
N LEU A 27 7.68 -10.54 -6.79
CA LEU A 27 9.12 -10.26 -6.96
C LEU A 27 9.99 -11.19 -6.11
N LEU A 28 9.59 -11.42 -4.85
CA LEU A 28 10.35 -12.28 -3.93
C LEU A 28 10.24 -13.77 -4.31
N SER A 29 9.10 -14.21 -4.85
CA SER A 29 8.90 -15.56 -5.38
C SER A 29 9.69 -15.84 -6.65
N LYS A 30 10.08 -14.81 -7.42
CA LYS A 30 11.00 -14.94 -8.57
C LYS A 30 12.47 -15.00 -8.17
N SER A 31 12.80 -14.71 -6.91
CA SER A 31 14.18 -14.84 -6.44
C SER A 31 14.59 -16.31 -6.44
N SER A 32 15.78 -16.61 -6.96
CA SER A 32 16.39 -17.94 -6.94
C SER A 32 16.79 -18.41 -5.54
N LEU A 33 16.54 -17.60 -4.51
CA LEU A 33 16.80 -17.91 -3.11
C LEU A 33 15.60 -18.65 -2.50
N GLU A 34 15.76 -19.95 -2.26
CA GLU A 34 14.82 -20.77 -1.48
C GLU A 34 14.87 -20.40 0.01
N LEU A 35 14.31 -19.24 0.34
CA LEU A 35 14.21 -18.78 1.72
C LEU A 35 13.04 -19.47 2.45
N PRO A 36 13.22 -19.91 3.70
CA PRO A 36 12.12 -20.27 4.59
C PRO A 36 11.05 -19.18 4.68
N LEU A 37 9.79 -19.60 4.89
CA LEU A 37 8.64 -18.69 4.89
C LEU A 37 8.82 -17.49 5.84
N TYR A 38 9.35 -17.72 7.04
CA TYR A 38 9.52 -16.64 8.03
C TYR A 38 10.55 -15.58 7.59
N LEU A 39 11.62 -15.99 6.88
CA LEU A 39 12.59 -15.04 6.31
C LEU A 39 11.98 -14.28 5.13
N LYS A 40 11.23 -14.96 4.25
CA LYS A 40 10.49 -14.28 3.16
C LYS A 40 9.55 -13.21 3.71
N THR A 41 8.82 -13.54 4.75
CA THR A 41 7.92 -12.60 5.43
C THR A 41 8.68 -11.44 6.06
N LEU A 42 9.85 -11.68 6.68
CA LEU A 42 10.69 -10.62 7.23
C LEU A 42 11.17 -9.63 6.15
N PHE A 43 11.68 -10.14 5.03
CA PHE A 43 12.09 -9.28 3.91
C PHE A 43 10.91 -8.53 3.31
N LEU A 44 9.78 -9.21 3.13
CA LEU A 44 8.55 -8.59 2.65
C LEU A 44 8.15 -7.42 3.55
N THR A 45 8.09 -7.61 4.87
CA THR A 45 7.64 -6.54 5.79
C THR A 45 8.66 -5.41 5.92
N LEU A 46 9.96 -5.71 5.93
CA LEU A 46 11.03 -4.70 5.93
C LEU A 46 10.94 -3.75 4.73
N ILE A 47 10.49 -4.24 3.58
CA ILE A 47 10.32 -3.42 2.37
C ILE A 47 8.93 -2.77 2.35
N LEU A 48 7.90 -3.56 2.62
CA LEU A 48 6.50 -3.16 2.48
C LEU A 48 6.12 -2.05 3.46
N VAL A 49 6.53 -2.13 4.72
CA VAL A 49 6.14 -1.13 5.74
C VAL A 49 6.64 0.28 5.37
N PRO A 50 7.95 0.52 5.14
CA PRO A 50 8.41 1.83 4.72
C PRO A 50 7.82 2.26 3.37
N TRP A 51 7.64 1.32 2.43
CA TRP A 51 6.97 1.61 1.16
C TRP A 51 5.56 2.17 1.37
N VAL A 52 4.73 1.51 2.17
CA VAL A 52 3.34 1.92 2.41
C VAL A 52 3.30 3.27 3.13
N VAL A 53 4.14 3.48 4.14
CA VAL A 53 4.13 4.68 4.98
C VAL A 53 4.63 5.91 4.24
N PHE A 54 5.78 5.80 3.56
CA PHE A 54 6.44 6.97 2.96
C PHE A 54 6.03 7.24 1.52
N ILE A 55 5.58 6.21 0.80
CA ILE A 55 5.28 6.32 -0.65
C ILE A 55 3.80 6.03 -0.90
N GLY A 56 3.34 4.83 -0.54
CA GLY A 56 2.03 4.32 -0.95
C GLY A 56 0.86 5.17 -0.45
N VAL A 57 0.77 5.41 0.85
CA VAL A 57 -0.31 6.22 1.45
C VAL A 57 -0.26 7.67 0.97
N PRO A 58 0.89 8.39 1.02
CA PRO A 58 0.98 9.75 0.49
C PRO A 58 0.64 9.87 -1.00
N PHE A 59 1.00 8.87 -1.81
CA PHE A 59 0.67 8.81 -3.23
C PHE A 59 -0.84 8.69 -3.46
N VAL A 60 -1.50 7.73 -2.81
CA VAL A 60 -2.97 7.58 -2.92
C VAL A 60 -3.70 8.82 -2.43
N ASP A 61 -3.23 9.43 -1.35
CA ASP A 61 -3.78 10.69 -0.85
C ASP A 61 -3.67 11.82 -1.89
N SER A 62 -2.54 11.92 -2.58
CA SER A 62 -2.30 12.91 -3.63
C SER A 62 -3.20 12.68 -4.85
N VAL A 63 -3.33 11.43 -5.30
CA VAL A 63 -4.21 11.04 -6.41
C VAL A 63 -5.67 11.38 -6.09
N LEU A 64 -6.14 11.05 -4.88
CA LEU A 64 -7.51 11.36 -4.46
C LEU A 64 -7.77 12.86 -4.38
N ARG A 65 -6.80 13.66 -3.93
CA ARG A 65 -6.90 15.13 -3.93
C ARG A 65 -7.03 15.69 -5.35
N LEU A 66 -6.23 15.18 -6.29
CA LEU A 66 -6.30 15.60 -7.70
C LEU A 66 -7.65 15.24 -8.33
N LEU A 67 -8.17 14.04 -8.08
CA LEU A 67 -9.47 13.61 -8.58
C LEU A 67 -10.61 14.46 -7.99
N SER A 68 -10.57 14.74 -6.68
CA SER A 68 -11.57 15.58 -6.01
C SER A 68 -11.57 17.02 -6.53
N SER A 69 -10.38 17.60 -6.76
CA SER A 69 -10.24 18.95 -7.34
C SER A 69 -10.82 19.03 -8.76
N LYS A 70 -10.70 17.95 -9.55
CA LYS A 70 -11.25 17.89 -10.91
C LYS A 70 -12.78 17.77 -10.92
N VAL A 71 -13.37 17.11 -9.93
CA VAL A 71 -14.83 17.00 -9.78
C VAL A 71 -15.46 18.36 -9.43
N ASN A 72 -14.81 19.20 -8.62
CA ASN A 72 -15.35 20.50 -8.23
C ASN A 72 -15.16 21.61 -9.30
N LYS A 73 -14.55 21.28 -10.44
CA LYS A 73 -14.29 22.21 -11.57
C LYS A 73 -15.19 21.96 -12.78
N LYS A 74 -16.11 21.00 -12.69
CA LYS A 74 -17.07 20.61 -13.71
C LYS A 74 -18.48 20.93 -13.25
#